data_AF-A0A2Z5ZTL9-F1
#
_entry.id   AF-A0A2Z5ZTL9-F1
#
_cell.length_a   1.000
_cell.length_b   1.000
_cell.length_c   1.000
_cell.angle_alpha   90.00
_cell.angle_beta   90.00
_cell.angle_gamma   90.00
#
_symmetry.space_group_name_H-M   'P 1'
#
loop_
_entity.id
_entity.type
_entity.pdbx_description
1 polymer ?
#
loop_
_entity_poly.entity_id
_entity_poly.type
_entity_poly.pdbx_seq_one_letter_code
_entity_poly.pdbx_strand_id
1 'polypeptide(L)' 'YITNIDAVEDLTHGFCIVNYGIQMEVAPMATASVSFSADKAGVYWYYCSW' A
#
# COMPACT_ATOMS: atom_id res chain seq x y z
N TYR A 1 6.01 -2.16 -5.91
CA TYR A 1 6.64 -1.61 -4.69
C TYR A 1 6.17 -0.18 -4.52
N ILE A 2 6.16 0.31 -3.28
CA ILE A 2 5.83 1.71 -2.95
C ILE A 2 6.95 2.23 -2.06
N THR A 3 7.42 3.43 -2.36
CA THR A 3 8.40 4.17 -1.58
C THR A 3 7.72 5.41 -1.04
N ASN A 4 7.65 5.54 0.29
CA ASN A 4 7.20 6.76 0.92
C ASN A 4 8.35 7.78 0.88
N ILE A 5 8.17 8.88 0.15
CA ILE A 5 9.19 9.93 -0.02
C ILE A 5 9.02 11.09 0.96
N ASP A 6 8.07 11.00 1.88
CA ASP A 6 7.94 12.00 2.93
C ASP A 6 9.13 11.97 3.87
N ALA A 7 9.63 13.17 4.18
CA ALA A 7 10.74 13.42 5.08
C ALA A 7 10.27 13.96 6.44
N VAL A 8 8.99 13.78 6.75
CA VAL A 8 8.38 14.15 8.03
C VAL A 8 8.28 12.88 8.89
N GLU A 9 8.71 12.97 10.14
CA GLU A 9 8.62 11.85 11.08
C GLU A 9 7.17 11.42 11.30
N ASP A 10 6.96 10.11 11.47
CA ASP A 10 5.67 9.48 11.74
C ASP A 10 4.56 9.74 10.69
N LEU A 11 4.91 10.30 9.53
CA LEU A 11 3.98 10.46 8.40
C LEU A 11 3.85 9.15 7.62
N THR A 12 3.29 8.16 8.31
CA THR A 12 3.17 6.78 7.85
C THR A 12 2.05 6.65 6.83
N HIS A 13 2.34 6.00 5.71
CA HIS A 13 1.33 5.62 4.73
C HIS A 13 0.99 4.14 4.84
N GLY A 14 -0.17 3.79 4.32
CA GLY A 14 -0.54 2.40 4.04
C GLY A 14 -0.77 2.18 2.56
N PHE A 15 -0.74 0.92 2.15
CA PHE A 15 -1.27 0.53 0.84
C PHE A 15 -2.21 -0.64 1.02
N CYS A 16 -3.47 -0.42 0.67
CA CYS A 16 -4.50 -1.44 0.70
C CYS A 16 -5.08 -1.65 -0.70
N ILE A 17 -5.40 -2.91 -1.04
CA ILE A 17 -6.22 -3.24 -2.21
C ILE A 17 -7.53 -3.84 -1.73
N VAL A 18 -8.64 -3.18 -2.06
CA VAL A 18 -10.00 -3.60 -1.69
C VAL A 18 -10.28 -5.00 -2.22
N ASN A 19 -10.87 -5.86 -1.37
CA ASN A 19 -11.27 -7.25 -1.68
C ASN A 19 -10.15 -8.24 -2.00
N TYR A 20 -8.87 -7.86 -1.83
CA TYR A 20 -7.73 -8.76 -2.00
C TYR A 20 -7.04 -9.14 -0.68
N GLY A 21 -7.49 -8.59 0.46
CA GLY A 21 -6.85 -8.86 1.77
C GLY A 21 -5.41 -8.34 1.84
N ILE A 22 -5.06 -7.38 0.98
CA ILE A 22 -3.74 -6.78 0.90
C ILE A 22 -3.74 -5.50 1.73
N GLN A 23 -2.84 -5.45 2.71
CA GLN A 23 -2.51 -4.25 3.47
C GLN A 23 -1.03 -4.31 3.89
N MET A 24 -0.29 -3.23 3.67
CA MET A 24 1.08 -3.08 4.17
C MET A 24 1.35 -1.64 4.61
N GLU A 25 2.20 -1.49 5.61
CA GLU A 25 2.75 -0.21 6.07
C GLU A 25 3.86 0.27 5.12
N VAL A 26 3.95 1.58 4.91
CA VAL A 26 5.07 2.25 4.27
C VAL A 26 5.49 3.46 5.12
N ALA A 27 6.36 3.22 6.09
CA ALA A 27 6.94 4.26 6.95
C ALA A 27 7.72 5.32 6.13
N PRO A 28 7.93 6.53 6.66
CA PRO A 28 8.74 7.56 6.01
C PRO A 28 10.09 7.04 5.54
N MET A 29 10.48 7.40 4.31
CA MET A 29 11.71 6.97 3.62
C MET A 29 11.86 5.46 3.38
N ALA A 30 10.88 4.63 3.76
CA ALA A 30 10.91 3.19 3.53
C ALA A 30 10.35 2.81 2.15
N THR A 31 10.79 1.65 1.67
CA THR A 31 10.16 0.96 0.52
C THR A 31 9.58 -0.36 0.99
N ALA A 32 8.31 -0.60 0.66
CA ALA A 32 7.64 -1.86 0.92
C ALA A 32 7.04 -2.44 -0.37
N SER A 33 6.83 -3.75 -0.37
CA SER A 33 6.23 -4.44 -1.51
C SER A 33 5.44 -5.66 -1.07
N VAL A 34 4.39 -5.94 -1.82
CA VAL A 34 3.58 -7.15 -1.69
C VAL A 34 3.31 -7.69 -3.09
N SER A 35 3.34 -9.02 -3.23
CA SER A 35 2.98 -9.73 -4.46
C SER A 35 1.64 -10.42 -4.25
N PHE A 36 0.76 -10.32 -5.24
CA PHE A 36 -0.54 -10.99 -5.23
C PHE A 36 -0.94 -11.35 -6.67
N SER A 37 -1.85 -12.31 -6.82
CA SER A 37 -2.50 -12.61 -8.09
C SER A 37 -3.77 -11.79 -8.23
N ALA A 38 -3.93 -11.09 -9.36
CA ALA A 38 -5.18 -10.42 -9.71
C ALA A 38 -6.18 -11.43 -10.29
N ASP A 39 -6.68 -12.31 -9.43
CA ASP A 39 -7.53 -13.46 -9.79
C ASP A 39 -9.02 -13.14 -9.95
N LYS A 40 -9.43 -11.89 -9.69
CA LYS A 40 -10.82 -11.43 -9.81
C LYS A 40 -10.97 -10.36 -10.88
N ALA A 41 -11.91 -10.55 -11.80
CA ALA A 41 -12.24 -9.59 -12.85
C ALA A 41 -13.08 -8.42 -12.32
N GLY A 42 -12.87 -7.22 -12.87
CA GLY A 42 -13.61 -6.01 -12.50
C GLY A 42 -12.69 -4.88 -12.02
N VAL A 43 -13.28 -3.85 -11.44
CA VAL A 43 -12.55 -2.70 -10.89
C VAL A 43 -12.30 -2.92 -9.40
N TYR A 44 -11.04 -2.85 -9.00
CA TYR A 44 -10.61 -2.96 -7.62
C TYR A 44 -9.73 -1.76 -7.27
N TRP A 45 -10.19 -0.97 -6.30
CA TRP A 45 -9.49 0.22 -5.88
C TRP A 45 -8.36 -0.12 -4.91
N TYR A 46 -7.30 0.66 -4.99
CA TYR A 46 -6.31 0.78 -3.93
C TYR A 46 -6.46 2.14 -3.24
N TYR A 47 -6.05 2.23 -1.99
CA TYR A 47 -6.07 3.47 -1.23
C TYR A 47 -5.02 3.47 -0.11
N CYS A 48 -4.69 4.67 0.38
CA CYS A 48 -3.90 4.83 1.60
C CYS A 48 -4.79 4.53 2.81
N SER A 49 -4.43 3.51 3.59
CA SER A 49 -5.25 3.06 4.74
C SER A 49 -4.98 3.81 6.04
N TRP A 50 -4.00 4.73 6.03
CA TRP A 50 -3.64 5.62 7.13
C TRP A 50 -3.87 7.06 6.69
#